data_AF-A0A963MXT7-F1
#
_entry.id   AF-A0A963MXT7-F1
#
_cell.length_a   1.000
_cell.length_b   1.000
_cell.length_c   1.000
_cell.angle_alpha   90.00
_cell.angle_beta   90.00
_cell.angle_gamma   90.00
#
_symmetry.space_group_name_H-M   'P 1'
#
loop_
_entity.id
_entity.type
_entity.pdbx_description
1 polymer ?
#
loop_
_entity_poly.entity_id
_entity_poly.type
_entity_poly.pdbx_seq_one_letter_code
_entity_poly.pdbx_strand_id
1 'polypeptide(L)'
;MDTRAVPQEGNATLDGHSKAVYARDEAGRIVAVPCSGWQAEEIVTLQAVDLFRGRAEAARRRARAGQASPLEYWMYARRMDLATFSQSCGVWQWRIRRHFDARRFARLGDALRARYAEALGISAEQLGSVP
;
A
#
# COMPACT_ATOMS: atom_id res chain seq x y z
N MET A 1 4.96 1.57 -28.99
CA MET A 1 4.70 0.13 -28.90
C MET A 1 3.69 -0.19 -29.98
N ASP A 2 3.98 -1.19 -30.81
CA ASP A 2 3.04 -1.66 -31.82
C ASP A 2 2.03 -2.60 -31.18
N THR A 3 0.85 -2.74 -31.76
CA THR A 3 -0.22 -3.59 -31.20
C THR A 3 0.22 -5.02 -30.92
N ARG A 4 1.08 -5.60 -31.77
CA ARG A 4 1.61 -6.97 -31.61
C ARG A 4 2.63 -7.13 -30.48
N ALA A 5 3.18 -6.01 -29.99
CA ALA A 5 4.13 -5.99 -28.88
C ALA A 5 3.44 -5.80 -27.52
N VAL A 6 2.10 -5.70 -27.48
CA VAL A 6 1.33 -5.61 -26.23
C VAL A 6 1.34 -6.98 -25.54
N PRO A 7 1.86 -7.10 -24.31
CA PRO A 7 1.94 -8.38 -23.59
C PRO A 7 0.57 -9.03 -23.36
N GLN A 8 0.52 -10.36 -23.50
CA GLN A 8 -0.67 -11.19 -23.25
C GLN A 8 -0.37 -12.38 -22.33
N GLU A 9 0.75 -12.33 -21.61
CA GLU A 9 1.28 -13.43 -20.79
C GLU A 9 0.39 -13.77 -19.59
N GLY A 10 -0.50 -12.86 -19.20
CA GLY A 10 -1.29 -12.95 -17.97
C GLY A 10 -0.60 -12.21 -16.82
N ASN A 11 -1.38 -11.82 -15.81
CA ASN A 11 -0.86 -11.25 -14.57
C ASN A 11 -1.84 -11.58 -13.43
N ALA A 12 -1.42 -12.37 -12.46
CA ALA A 12 -2.28 -12.79 -11.35
C ALA A 12 -2.79 -11.61 -10.50
N THR A 13 -2.08 -10.48 -10.49
CA THR A 13 -2.51 -9.27 -9.77
C THR A 13 -3.65 -8.52 -10.44
N LEU A 14 -4.00 -8.88 -11.68
CA LEU A 14 -5.15 -8.31 -12.39
C LEU A 14 -6.47 -9.04 -12.10
N ASP A 15 -6.43 -10.18 -11.40
CA ASP A 15 -7.63 -10.92 -10.99
C ASP A 15 -8.63 -11.21 -12.13
N GLY A 16 -8.11 -11.64 -13.28
CA GLY A 16 -8.91 -11.93 -14.48
C GLY A 16 -9.36 -10.71 -15.29
N HIS A 17 -9.01 -9.50 -14.88
CA HIS A 17 -9.26 -8.28 -15.64
C HIS A 17 -8.13 -7.96 -16.64
N SER A 18 -8.46 -7.24 -17.72
CA SER A 18 -7.49 -6.76 -18.71
C SER A 18 -7.34 -5.25 -18.64
N LYS A 19 -6.11 -4.74 -18.76
CA LYS A 19 -5.81 -3.30 -18.86
C LYS A 19 -5.95 -2.83 -20.31
N ALA A 20 -6.47 -1.63 -20.55
CA ALA A 20 -6.38 -1.00 -21.86
C ALA A 20 -5.04 -0.27 -22.00
N VAL A 21 -4.27 -0.58 -23.05
CA VAL A 21 -2.99 0.06 -23.37
C VAL A 21 -3.06 0.68 -24.76
N TYR A 22 -2.48 1.87 -24.92
CA TYR A 22 -2.46 2.56 -26.22
C TYR A 22 -1.23 2.14 -27.04
N ALA A 23 -1.44 1.62 -28.24
CA ALA A 23 -0.41 1.11 -29.14
C ALA A 23 -0.66 1.56 -30.59
N ARG A 24 0.37 1.49 -31.45
CA ARG A 24 0.28 1.85 -32.87
C ARG A 24 -0.15 0.64 -33.70
N ASP A 25 -1.17 0.82 -34.53
CA ASP A 25 -1.59 -0.16 -35.54
C ASP A 25 -0.66 -0.15 -36.76
N GLU A 26 -0.88 -1.05 -37.71
CA GLU A 26 -0.07 -1.17 -38.94
C GLU A 26 -0.14 0.07 -39.84
N ALA A 27 -1.17 0.91 -39.66
CA ALA A 27 -1.33 2.20 -40.33
C ALA A 27 -0.72 3.37 -39.53
N GLY A 28 -0.07 3.10 -38.39
CA GLY A 28 0.57 4.08 -37.52
C GLY A 28 -0.38 4.86 -36.60
N ARG A 29 -1.67 4.50 -36.55
CA ARG A 29 -2.68 5.16 -35.70
C ARG A 29 -2.62 4.63 -34.28
N ILE A 30 -2.88 5.49 -33.30
CA ILE A 30 -2.95 5.10 -31.88
C ILE A 30 -4.32 4.49 -31.59
N VAL A 31 -4.33 3.25 -31.13
CA VAL A 31 -5.54 2.49 -30.77
C VAL A 31 -5.41 1.91 -29.37
N ALA A 32 -6.54 1.69 -28.69
CA ALA A 32 -6.59 0.98 -27.41
C ALA A 32 -6.62 -0.53 -27.66
N VAL A 33 -5.74 -1.27 -26.98
CA VAL A 33 -5.61 -2.72 -27.08
C VAL A 33 -5.71 -3.32 -25.67
N PRO A 34 -6.47 -4.42 -25.47
CA PRO A 34 -6.49 -5.12 -24.20
C PRO A 34 -5.12 -5.77 -23.95
N CYS A 35 -4.65 -5.67 -22.71
CA CYS A 35 -3.43 -6.28 -22.21
C CYS A 35 -3.82 -7.19 -21.04
N SER A 36 -3.58 -8.50 -21.20
CA SER A 36 -3.78 -9.49 -20.13
C SER A 36 -2.68 -9.44 -19.07
N GLY A 37 -1.67 -8.59 -19.26
CA GLY A 37 -0.61 -8.33 -18.30
C GLY A 37 0.76 -8.84 -18.74
N TRP A 38 1.77 -8.38 -18.02
CA TRP A 38 3.17 -8.72 -18.23
C TRP A 38 3.72 -9.41 -16.97
N GLN A 39 4.37 -10.55 -17.13
CA GLN A 39 4.93 -11.31 -16.01
C GLN A 39 5.91 -10.48 -15.15
N ALA A 40 6.70 -9.59 -15.76
CA ALA A 40 7.60 -8.71 -15.02
C ALA A 40 6.85 -7.74 -14.08
N GLU A 41 5.70 -7.23 -14.52
CA GLU A 41 4.85 -6.36 -13.69
C GLU A 41 4.26 -7.12 -12.49
N GLU A 42 3.83 -8.36 -12.72
CA GLU A 42 3.35 -9.25 -11.67
C GLU A 42 4.42 -9.48 -10.60
N ILE A 43 5.64 -9.89 -11.01
CA ILE A 43 6.74 -10.20 -10.10
C ILE A 43 7.07 -8.99 -9.22
N VAL A 44 7.24 -7.80 -9.81
CA VAL A 44 7.57 -6.59 -9.06
C VAL A 44 6.45 -6.22 -8.07
N THR A 45 5.19 -6.41 -8.47
CA THR A 45 4.04 -6.15 -7.59
C THR A 45 4.01 -7.11 -6.40
N LEU A 46 4.25 -8.41 -6.65
CA LEU A 46 4.32 -9.42 -5.58
C LEU A 46 5.50 -9.14 -4.63
N GLN A 47 6.66 -8.79 -5.15
CA GLN A 47 7.83 -8.40 -4.36
C GLN A 47 7.53 -7.19 -3.46
N ALA A 48 6.81 -6.19 -3.96
CA ALA A 48 6.38 -5.05 -3.16
C ALA A 48 5.42 -5.47 -2.04
N VAL A 49 4.48 -6.37 -2.32
CA VAL A 49 3.57 -6.93 -1.30
C VAL A 49 4.35 -7.68 -0.22
N ASP A 50 5.33 -8.50 -0.59
CA ASP A 50 6.16 -9.24 0.37
C ASP A 50 7.03 -8.31 1.22
N LEU A 51 7.57 -7.24 0.63
CA LEU A 51 8.30 -6.21 1.37
C LEU A 51 7.43 -5.57 2.45
N PHE A 52 6.18 -5.19 2.13
CA PHE A 52 5.25 -4.65 3.11
C PHE A 52 4.89 -5.67 4.18
N ARG A 53 4.67 -6.94 3.82
CA ARG A 53 4.40 -8.02 4.78
C ARG A 53 5.57 -8.18 5.77
N GLY A 54 6.81 -8.19 5.27
CA GLY A 54 8.01 -8.27 6.12
C GLY A 54 8.15 -7.08 7.07
N ARG A 55 7.88 -5.86 6.58
CA ARG A 55 7.88 -4.63 7.41
C ARG A 55 6.79 -4.64 8.47
N ALA A 56 5.58 -5.09 8.11
CA ALA A 56 4.46 -5.23 9.04
C ALA A 56 4.82 -6.22 10.16
N GLU A 57 5.32 -7.41 9.84
CA GLU A 57 5.73 -8.40 10.84
C GLU A 57 6.86 -7.88 11.76
N ALA A 58 7.83 -7.14 11.22
CA ALA A 58 8.86 -6.50 12.04
C ALA A 58 8.27 -5.44 12.99
N ALA A 59 7.35 -4.60 12.51
CA ALA A 59 6.66 -3.60 13.32
C ALA A 59 5.76 -4.26 14.40
N ARG A 60 5.08 -5.37 14.07
CA ARG A 60 4.29 -6.17 15.01
C ARG A 60 5.13 -6.66 16.18
N ARG A 61 6.32 -7.21 15.91
CA ARG A 61 7.25 -7.66 16.95
C ARG A 61 7.70 -6.50 17.85
N ARG A 62 8.06 -5.35 17.27
CA ARG A 62 8.42 -4.14 18.02
C ARG A 62 7.25 -3.62 18.86
N ALA A 63 6.04 -3.62 18.32
CA ALA A 63 4.84 -3.17 19.03
C ALA A 63 4.52 -4.07 20.23
N ARG A 64 4.60 -5.40 20.07
CA ARG A 64 4.44 -6.35 21.18
C ARG A 64 5.52 -6.18 22.26
N ALA A 65 6.73 -5.78 21.87
CA ALA A 65 7.81 -5.44 22.79
C ALA A 65 7.72 -4.02 23.38
N GLY A 66 6.69 -3.23 23.04
CA GLY A 66 6.53 -1.84 23.50
C GLY A 66 7.51 -0.84 22.90
N GLN A 67 8.27 -1.23 21.88
CA GLN A 67 9.30 -0.42 21.20
C GLN A 67 8.73 0.45 20.07
N ALA A 68 7.55 0.08 19.56
CA ALA A 68 6.82 0.82 18.54
C ALA A 68 5.33 0.86 18.88
N SER A 69 4.58 1.77 18.28
CA SER A 69 3.14 1.82 18.40
C SER A 69 2.45 0.89 17.39
N PRO A 70 1.19 0.48 17.65
CA PRO A 70 0.39 -0.27 16.69
C PRO A 70 0.21 0.46 15.35
N LEU A 71 0.29 1.79 15.32
CA LEU A 71 0.18 2.60 14.12
C LEU A 71 1.22 2.21 13.06
N GLU A 72 2.46 1.92 13.47
CA GLU A 72 3.52 1.54 12.54
C GLU A 72 3.19 0.20 11.85
N TYR A 73 2.67 -0.77 12.62
CA TYR A 73 2.21 -2.05 12.08
C TYR A 73 1.07 -1.84 11.07
N TRP A 74 0.03 -1.11 11.45
CA TRP A 74 -1.15 -0.95 10.61
C TRP A 74 -0.84 -0.20 9.31
N MET A 75 0.07 0.77 9.34
CA MET A 75 0.54 1.45 8.14
C MET A 75 1.11 0.45 7.11
N TYR A 76 2.03 -0.42 7.52
CA TYR A 76 2.60 -1.43 6.62
C TYR A 76 1.60 -2.54 6.27
N ALA A 77 0.77 -2.99 7.21
CA ALA A 77 -0.24 -4.02 6.98
C ALA A 77 -1.28 -3.57 5.93
N ARG A 78 -1.58 -2.27 5.88
CA ARG A 78 -2.42 -1.63 4.86
C ARG A 78 -1.63 -1.19 3.62
N ARG A 79 -0.39 -1.67 3.46
CA ARG A 79 0.50 -1.43 2.30
C ARG A 79 0.76 0.05 2.03
N MET A 80 0.79 0.86 3.09
CA MET A 80 1.17 2.26 3.00
C MET A 80 2.61 2.43 3.49
N ASP A 81 3.36 3.27 2.79
CA ASP A 81 4.56 3.86 3.37
C ASP A 81 4.21 5.18 4.09
N LEU A 82 5.22 5.80 4.69
CA LEU A 82 5.02 7.05 5.42
C LEU A 82 4.51 8.20 4.53
N ALA A 83 4.91 8.24 3.26
CA ALA A 83 4.51 9.30 2.35
C ALA A 83 3.05 9.13 1.93
N THR A 84 2.66 7.93 1.51
CA THR A 84 1.27 7.57 1.20
C THR A 84 0.39 7.82 2.42
N PHE A 85 0.76 7.30 3.59
CA PHE A 85 -0.06 7.47 4.78
C PHE A 85 -0.21 8.93 5.19
N SER A 86 0.86 9.73 5.09
CA SER A 86 0.83 11.17 5.35
C SER A 86 -0.12 11.92 4.42
N GLN A 87 -0.15 11.56 3.13
CA GLN A 87 -1.08 12.13 2.16
C GLN A 87 -2.51 11.70 2.44
N SER A 88 -2.75 10.41 2.70
CA SER A 88 -4.09 9.87 2.97
C SER A 88 -4.72 10.45 4.23
N CYS A 89 -3.96 10.56 5.33
CA CYS A 89 -4.49 11.14 6.55
C CYS A 89 -4.32 12.66 6.64
N GLY A 90 -3.58 13.31 5.73
CA GLY A 90 -3.29 14.76 5.78
C GLY A 90 -2.53 15.23 7.03
N VAL A 91 -1.66 14.36 7.59
CA VAL A 91 -0.80 14.69 8.73
C VAL A 91 0.65 14.64 8.29
N TRP A 92 1.44 15.65 8.64
CA TRP A 92 2.85 15.73 8.28
C TRP A 92 3.66 14.49 8.69
N GLN A 93 4.54 14.03 7.81
CA GLN A 93 5.37 12.84 8.00
C GLN A 93 6.15 12.84 9.32
N TRP A 94 6.74 13.98 9.71
CA TRP A 94 7.50 14.10 10.96
C TRP A 94 6.61 13.87 12.20
N ARG A 95 5.34 14.29 12.13
CA ARG A 95 4.38 14.11 13.22
C ARG A 95 3.94 12.64 13.31
N ILE A 96 3.73 11.98 12.17
CA ILE A 96 3.47 10.54 12.12
C ILE A 96 4.65 9.74 12.69
N ARG A 97 5.90 10.07 12.30
CA ARG A 97 7.10 9.42 12.87
C ARG A 97 7.14 9.52 14.40
N ARG A 98 6.74 10.66 14.98
CA ARG A 98 6.61 10.80 16.44
C ARG A 98 5.54 9.89 17.03
N HIS A 99 4.50 9.54 16.28
CA HIS A 99 3.44 8.64 16.73
C HIS A 99 3.76 7.16 16.52
N PHE A 100 4.91 6.81 15.93
CA PHE A 100 5.44 5.44 15.96
C PHE A 100 6.00 5.06 17.33
N ASP A 101 6.23 6.02 18.22
CA ASP A 101 6.53 5.74 19.62
C ASP A 101 5.25 5.37 20.40
N ALA A 102 5.29 4.24 21.11
CA ALA A 102 4.13 3.71 21.84
C ALA A 102 3.57 4.68 22.90
N ARG A 103 4.45 5.39 23.62
CA ARG A 103 4.05 6.33 24.70
C ARG A 103 3.36 7.56 24.12
N ARG A 104 3.87 8.08 23.00
CA ARG A 104 3.27 9.22 22.29
C ARG A 104 1.95 8.83 21.64
N PHE A 105 1.88 7.63 21.05
CA PHE A 105 0.65 7.10 20.48
C PHE A 105 -0.45 6.93 21.53
N ALA A 106 -0.11 6.41 22.72
CA ALA A 106 -1.06 6.24 23.82
C ALA A 106 -1.74 7.56 24.23
N ARG A 107 -1.04 8.69 24.11
CA ARG A 107 -1.53 10.03 24.47
C ARG A 107 -2.29 10.75 23.34
N LEU A 108 -2.50 10.09 22.20
CA LEU A 108 -3.28 10.70 21.12
C LEU A 108 -4.74 10.83 21.50
N GLY A 109 -5.31 12.01 21.28
CA GLY A 109 -6.75 12.23 21.40
C GLY A 109 -7.55 11.53 20.31
N ASP A 110 -8.83 11.32 20.59
CA ASP A 110 -9.71 10.46 19.78
C ASP A 110 -9.89 10.96 18.35
N ALA A 111 -9.96 12.28 18.15
CA ALA A 111 -10.07 12.87 16.81
C ALA A 111 -8.91 12.48 15.88
N LEU A 112 -7.67 12.43 16.41
CA LEU A 112 -6.52 12.05 15.59
C LEU A 112 -6.44 10.53 15.39
N ARG A 113 -6.84 9.74 16.40
CA ARG A 113 -6.94 8.28 16.26
C ARG A 113 -7.96 7.89 15.20
N ALA A 114 -9.13 8.53 15.22
CA ALA A 114 -10.19 8.34 14.22
C ALA A 114 -9.67 8.68 12.82
N ARG A 115 -8.99 9.81 12.66
CA ARG A 115 -8.39 10.24 11.38
C ARG A 115 -7.36 9.24 10.84
N TYR A 116 -6.55 8.63 11.70
CA TYR A 116 -5.62 7.58 11.29
C TYR A 116 -6.35 6.28 10.93
N ALA A 117 -7.34 5.87 11.73
CA ALA A 117 -8.11 4.67 11.50
C ALA A 117 -8.89 4.74 10.16
N GLU A 118 -9.50 5.89 9.87
CA GLU A 118 -10.18 6.19 8.62
C GLU A 118 -9.24 6.06 7.41
N ALA A 119 -8.07 6.72 7.46
CA ALA A 119 -7.08 6.62 6.39
C ALA A 119 -6.56 5.19 6.16
N LEU A 120 -6.56 4.35 7.20
CA LEU A 120 -6.15 2.94 7.14
C LEU A 120 -7.32 1.99 6.82
N GLY A 121 -8.56 2.48 6.75
CA GLY A 121 -9.76 1.66 6.57
C GLY A 121 -9.97 0.62 7.68
N ILE A 122 -9.63 0.95 8.93
CA ILE A 122 -9.84 0.13 10.13
C ILE A 122 -10.68 0.89 11.17
N SER A 123 -11.17 0.19 12.20
CA SER A 123 -11.78 0.85 13.35
C SER A 123 -10.72 1.48 14.27
N ALA A 124 -11.13 2.48 15.05
CA ALA A 124 -10.24 3.08 16.07
C ALA A 124 -9.82 2.08 17.16
N GLU A 125 -10.68 1.08 17.43
CA GLU A 125 -10.38 -0.03 18.33
C GLU A 125 -9.28 -0.93 17.75
N GLN A 126 -9.40 -1.33 16.47
CA GLN A 126 -8.37 -2.11 15.78
C GLN A 126 -7.02 -1.38 15.75
N LEU A 127 -7.03 -0.06 15.55
CA LEU A 127 -5.82 0.76 15.58
C LEU A 127 -5.13 0.73 16.96
N GLY A 128 -5.84 0.40 18.04
CA GLY A 128 -5.33 0.37 19.40
C GLY A 128 -4.43 -0.81 19.73
N SER A 129 -4.45 -1.88 18.94
CA SER A 129 -3.68 -3.11 19.18
C SER A 129 -3.11 -3.68 17.89
N VAL A 130 -2.11 -4.55 18.02
CA VAL A 130 -1.63 -5.38 16.91
C VAL A 130 -2.20 -6.80 17.08
N PRO A 131 -2.47 -7.53 15.99
CA PRO A 131 -2.86 -8.95 16.06
C PRO A 131 -1.78 -9.82 16.70
#